data_AF-A0AA40WDX0-F1
#
_entry.id   AF-A0AA40WDX0-F1
#
_cell.length_a   1.000
_cell.length_b   1.000
_cell.length_c   1.000
_cell.angle_alpha   90.00
_cell.angle_beta   90.00
_cell.angle_gamma   90.00
#
_symmetry.space_group_name_H-M   'P 1'
#
loop_
_entity.id
_entity.type
_entity.pdbx_description
1 polymer ?
#
loop_
_entity_poly.entity_id
_entity_poly.type
_entity_poly.pdbx_seq_one_letter_code
_entity_poly.pdbx_strand_id
1 'polypeptide(L)'
;MSEKVYCANCLHCVTVRQYESEADKYILRVKCTKKKWSKRSGEEKLYKYFTVARRMQVNCEFYEPMGEILPYIKNLKKELPIKDEIYMVKNLT
;
A
#
# COMPACT_ATOMS: atom_id res chain seq x y z
N MET A 1 -13.12 -16.40 -16.22
CA MET A 1 -12.60 -15.02 -16.13
C MET A 1 -11.77 -14.94 -14.87
N SER A 2 -10.55 -14.41 -14.93
CA SER A 2 -9.71 -14.26 -13.73
C SER A 2 -10.18 -13.06 -12.91
N GLU A 3 -10.55 -13.30 -11.66
CA GLU A 3 -11.04 -12.25 -10.78
C GLU A 3 -9.90 -11.32 -10.38
N LYS A 4 -10.13 -10.01 -10.54
CA LYS A 4 -9.18 -8.98 -10.12
C LYS A 4 -9.44 -8.65 -8.67
N VAL A 5 -8.41 -8.77 -7.84
CA VAL A 5 -8.49 -8.43 -6.42
C VAL A 5 -7.83 -7.08 -6.16
N TYR A 6 -8.40 -6.29 -5.26
CA TYR A 6 -7.82 -5.02 -4.86
C TYR A 6 -6.79 -5.22 -3.77
N CYS A 7 -5.53 -4.87 -4.06
CA CYS A 7 -4.43 -5.00 -3.11
C CYS A 7 -4.69 -4.22 -1.83
N ALA A 8 -5.32 -3.04 -1.91
CA ALA A 8 -5.63 -2.25 -0.72
C ALA A 8 -6.53 -2.99 0.29
N ASN A 9 -7.36 -3.94 -0.18
CA ASN A 9 -8.26 -4.71 0.68
C ASN A 9 -7.65 -6.05 1.14
N CYS A 10 -6.34 -6.26 0.99
CA CYS A 10 -5.69 -7.51 1.35
C CYS A 10 -4.90 -7.36 2.67
N LEU A 11 -5.09 -8.27 3.63
CA LEU A 11 -4.38 -8.28 4.93
C LEU A 11 -2.85 -8.32 4.79
N HIS A 12 -2.34 -8.82 3.67
CA HIS A 12 -0.90 -8.89 3.42
C HIS A 12 -0.33 -7.64 2.73
N CYS A 13 -1.17 -6.72 2.27
CA CYS A 13 -0.74 -5.49 1.63
C CYS A 13 -0.75 -4.36 2.67
N VAL A 14 0.42 -4.08 3.24
CA VAL A 14 0.55 -3.23 4.44
C VAL A 14 1.22 -1.90 4.12
N THR A 15 0.76 -0.85 4.79
CA THR A 15 1.40 0.47 4.76
C THR A 15 2.66 0.44 5.63
N VAL A 16 3.76 0.99 5.12
CA VAL A 16 5.06 1.09 5.79
C VAL A 16 5.59 2.52 5.70
N ARG A 17 6.40 2.90 6.70
CA ARG A 17 7.14 4.17 6.71
C ARG A 17 8.44 3.99 5.94
N GLN A 18 8.71 4.89 5.01
CA GLN A 18 10.02 5.05 4.40
C GLN A 18 10.59 6.36 4.93
N TYR A 19 11.59 6.27 5.82
CA TYR A 19 12.25 7.42 6.40
C TYR A 19 13.15 8.11 5.36
N GLU A 20 13.22 9.43 5.44
CA GLU A 20 14.22 10.21 4.70
C GLU A 20 15.58 10.14 5.43
N SER A 21 16.62 10.73 4.83
CA SER A 21 17.99 10.67 5.33
C SER A 21 18.12 11.12 6.79
N GLU A 22 17.34 12.14 7.16
CA GLU A 22 17.13 12.57 8.53
C GLU A 22 15.87 11.84 9.03
N ALA A 23 16.01 10.93 10.00
CA ALA A 23 14.92 10.07 10.46
C ALA A 23 13.80 10.82 11.22
N ASP A 24 13.72 12.15 11.10
CA ASP A 24 12.66 13.01 11.62
C ASP A 24 11.44 13.07 10.68
N LYS A 25 11.63 12.69 9.41
CA LYS A 25 10.62 12.69 8.36
C LYS A 25 10.44 11.31 7.74
N TYR A 26 9.21 11.00 7.36
CA TYR A 26 8.90 9.81 6.57
C TYR A 26 7.77 10.04 5.58
N ILE A 27 7.76 9.24 4.53
CA ILE A 27 6.65 9.12 3.59
C ILE A 27 6.01 7.74 3.74
N LEU A 28 4.73 7.64 3.39
CA LEU A 28 4.03 6.36 3.40
C LEU A 28 4.24 5.61 2.07
N ARG A 29 4.52 4.32 2.21
CA ARG A 29 4.60 3.35 1.13
C ARG A 29 3.71 2.17 1.44
N VAL A 30 3.45 1.32 0.45
CA VAL A 30 2.75 0.05 0.65
C VAL A 30 3.61 -1.07 0.11
N LYS A 31 3.62 -2.20 0.82
CA LYS A 31 4.30 -3.44 0.41
C LYS A 31 3.40 -4.66 0.57
N CYS A 32 3.75 -5.78 -0.05
CA CYS A 32 3.03 -7.03 0.11
C CYS A 32 3.91 -8.01 0.89
N THR A 33 3.52 -8.38 2.11
CA THR A 33 4.29 -9.27 3.00
C THR A 33 4.49 -10.68 2.43
N LYS A 34 3.69 -11.08 1.43
CA LYS A 34 3.84 -12.31 0.65
C LYS A 34 4.71 -12.15 -0.60
N LYS A 35 5.41 -11.01 -0.74
CA LYS A 35 6.36 -10.68 -1.81
C LYS A 35 5.79 -10.77 -3.22
N LYS A 36 4.48 -10.54 -3.38
CA LYS A 36 3.82 -10.54 -4.70
C LYS A 36 4.17 -9.34 -5.57
N TRP A 37 4.91 -8.36 -5.03
CA TRP A 37 5.44 -7.22 -5.76
C TRP A 37 6.96 -7.27 -5.72
N SER A 38 7.57 -7.62 -6.84
CA SER A 38 9.01 -7.63 -7.00
C SER A 38 9.45 -6.62 -8.05
N LYS A 39 10.63 -6.05 -7.85
CA LYS A 39 11.37 -5.36 -8.90
C LYS A 39 12.02 -6.39 -9.83
N ARG A 40 12.51 -5.96 -10.99
CA ARG A 40 13.31 -6.81 -11.88
C ARG A 40 14.58 -7.34 -11.21
N SER A 41 15.11 -6.62 -10.22
CA SER A 41 16.25 -7.03 -9.40
C SER A 41 15.93 -8.12 -8.36
N GLY A 42 14.67 -8.54 -8.22
CA GLY A 42 14.23 -9.52 -7.21
C GLY A 42 13.91 -8.91 -5.84
N GLU A 43 14.30 -7.65 -5.59
CA GLU A 43 13.92 -6.94 -4.37
C GLU A 43 12.40 -6.71 -4.27
N GLU A 44 11.90 -6.63 -3.04
CA GLU A 44 10.51 -6.24 -2.78
C GLU A 44 10.25 -4.82 -3.30
N LYS A 45 9.14 -4.66 -4.02
CA LYS A 45 8.73 -3.36 -4.57
C LYS A 45 7.80 -2.64 -3.59
N LEU A 46 8.21 -1.45 -3.19
CA LEU A 46 7.39 -0.49 -2.45
C LEU A 46 6.61 0.40 -3.43
N TYR A 47 5.30 0.49 -3.27
CA TYR A 47 4.46 1.41 -4.03
C TYR A 47 4.16 2.68 -3.23
N LYS A 48 3.91 3.78 -3.94
CA LYS A 48 3.44 5.03 -3.32
C LYS A 48 2.06 4.83 -2.71
N TYR A 49 1.89 5.29 -1.47
CA TYR A 49 0.65 5.10 -0.69
C TYR A 49 -0.60 5.57 -1.43
N PHE A 50 -0.57 6.76 -2.02
CA PHE A 50 -1.70 7.31 -2.77
C PHE A 50 -2.12 6.51 -4.02
N THR A 51 -1.33 5.54 -4.47
CA THR A 51 -1.68 4.71 -5.62
C THR A 51 -2.41 3.42 -5.26
N VAL A 52 -2.50 3.07 -3.96
CA VAL A 52 -2.92 1.73 -3.50
C VAL A 52 -4.36 1.39 -3.90
N ALA A 53 -5.28 2.34 -3.89
CA ALA A 53 -6.69 2.12 -4.22
C ALA A 53 -6.95 1.75 -5.69
N ARG A 54 -5.94 1.94 -6.56
CA ARG A 54 -5.99 1.58 -7.99
C ARG A 54 -5.21 0.30 -8.29
N ARG A 55 -4.49 -0.26 -7.31
CA ARG A 55 -3.67 -1.46 -7.50
C ARG A 55 -4.56 -2.69 -7.43
N MET A 56 -4.60 -3.41 -8.54
CA MET A 56 -5.25 -4.70 -8.65
C MET A 56 -4.25 -5.74 -9.10
N GLN A 57 -4.38 -6.96 -8.57
CA GLN A 57 -3.65 -8.12 -9.04
C GLN A 57 -4.65 -9.11 -9.64
N VAL A 58 -4.27 -9.74 -10.73
CA VAL A 58 -5.02 -10.87 -11.29
C VAL A 58 -4.62 -12.12 -10.48
N ASN A 59 -5.59 -12.87 -9.97
CA ASN A 59 -5.38 -14.17 -9.32
C ASN A 59 -4.20 -14.19 -8.31
N CYS A 60 -4.37 -13.57 -7.14
CA CYS A 60 -3.39 -13.65 -6.07
C CYS A 60 -3.74 -14.79 -5.10
N GLU A 61 -2.92 -15.85 -5.03
CA GLU A 61 -3.23 -17.00 -4.17
C GLU A 61 -3.19 -16.70 -2.65
N PHE A 62 -2.61 -15.57 -2.27
CA PHE A 62 -2.59 -15.10 -0.88
C PHE A 62 -3.56 -13.94 -0.63
N TYR A 63 -4.55 -13.74 -1.49
CA TYR A 63 -5.52 -12.68 -1.24
C TYR A 63 -6.41 -13.04 -0.05
N GLU A 64 -6.32 -12.24 1.01
CA GLU A 64 -7.15 -12.38 2.21
C GLU A 64 -7.87 -11.05 2.47
N PRO A 65 -9.19 -10.96 2.19
CA PRO A 65 -9.91 -9.69 2.26
C PRO A 65 -10.02 -9.18 3.70
N MET A 66 -9.77 -7.88 3.91
CA MET A 66 -9.92 -7.21 5.21
C MET A 66 -11.37 -6.85 5.55
N GLY A 67 -12.27 -6.85 4.56
CA GLY A 67 -13.65 -6.43 4.69
C GLY A 67 -14.31 -6.19 3.33
N GLU A 68 -15.39 -5.40 3.34
CA GLU A 68 -16.17 -5.07 2.15
C GLU A 68 -15.39 -4.21 1.15
N ILE A 69 -15.12 -4.75 -0.03
CA ILE A 69 -14.25 -4.14 -1.04
C ILE A 69 -14.81 -2.81 -1.56
N LEU A 70 -16.06 -2.77 -1.99
CA LEU A 70 -16.57 -1.64 -2.79
C LEU A 70 -16.70 -0.34 -1.99
N PRO A 71 -17.28 -0.33 -0.78
CA PRO A 71 -17.32 0.88 0.04
C PRO A 71 -15.91 1.35 0.41
N TYR A 72 -15.04 0.41 0.78
CA TYR A 72 -13.66 0.68 1.20
C TYR A 72 -12.83 1.32 0.08
N ILE A 73 -12.80 0.70 -1.10
CA ILE A 73 -12.03 1.21 -2.25
C ILE A 73 -12.58 2.55 -2.74
N LYS A 74 -13.90 2.74 -2.71
CA LYS A 74 -14.53 4.03 -3.06
C LYS A 74 -14.07 5.14 -2.11
N ASN A 75 -14.06 4.88 -0.80
CA ASN A 75 -13.59 5.86 0.19
C ASN A 75 -12.11 6.16 0.03
N LEU A 76 -11.26 5.13 -0.14
CA LEU A 76 -9.83 5.35 -0.35
C LEU A 76 -9.53 6.23 -1.58
N LYS A 77 -10.26 6.06 -2.69
CA LYS A 77 -10.06 6.90 -3.88
C LYS A 77 -10.40 8.37 -3.65
N LYS A 78 -11.26 8.67 -2.67
CA LYS A 78 -11.67 10.03 -2.29
C LYS A 78 -10.75 10.65 -1.26
N GLU A 79 -10.30 9.86 -0.29
CA GLU A 79 -9.55 10.36 0.88
C GLU A 79 -8.03 10.27 0.74
N LEU A 80 -7.51 9.41 -0.16
CA LEU A 80 -6.06 9.34 -0.39
C LEU A 80 -5.53 10.66 -0.99
N PRO A 81 -4.31 11.09 -0.61
CA PRO A 81 -3.69 12.27 -1.19
C PRO A 81 -3.42 12.07 -2.69
N ILE A 82 -3.08 13.14 -3.41
CA ILE A 82 -2.75 13.06 -4.85
C ILE A 82 -1.25 12.86 -5.12
N LYS A 83 -0.42 13.00 -4.09
CA LYS A 83 1.05 12.91 -4.13
C LYS A 83 1.57 12.36 -2.80
N ASP A 84 2.88 12.19 -2.72
CA ASP A 84 3.53 11.82 -1.46
C ASP A 84 3.38 12.96 -0.44
N GLU A 85 2.96 12.61 0.78
CA GLU A 85 2.93 13.50 1.92
C GLU A 85 4.12 13.19 2.83
N ILE A 86 4.71 14.26 3.37
CA ILE A 86 5.81 14.18 4.33
C ILE A 86 5.21 14.26 5.73
N TYR A 87 5.47 13.24 6.54
CA TYR A 87 5.02 13.17 7.92
C TYR A 87 6.21 13.37 8.85
N MET A 88 5.99 14.09 9.95
CA MET A 88 6.98 14.26 11.02
C MET A 88 6.85 13.12 12.03
N VAL A 89 7.99 12.60 12.51
CA VAL A 89 8.01 11.68 13.66
C VAL A 89 7.61 12.48 14.90
N LYS A 90 6.42 12.20 15.45
CA LYS A 90 6.05 12.78 16.75
C LYS A 90 6.92 12.13 17.83
N ASN A 91 7.88 12.89 18.34
CA ASN A 91 8.54 12.55 19.60
C ASN A 91 7.51 12.75 20.71
N LEU A 92 7.06 11.67 21.32
CA LEU A 92 6.35 11.74 22.60
C LEU A 92 7.43 12.04 23.65
N THR A 93 7.73 13.32 23.84
CA THR A 93 8.40 13.83 25.05
C THR A 93 7.42 13.84 26.21
#